data_AF-A0A4S8VMG2-F1
#
_entry.id   AF-A0A4S8VMG2-F1
#
_cell.length_a   1.000
_cell.length_b   1.000
_cell.length_c   1.000
_cell.angle_alpha   90.00
_cell.angle_beta   90.00
_cell.angle_gamma   90.00
#
_symmetry.space_group_name_H-M   'P 1'
#
loop_
_entity.id
_entity.type
_entity.pdbx_description
1 polymer ?
#
loop_
_entity_poly.entity_id
_entity_poly.type
_entity_poly.pdbx_seq_one_letter_code
_entity_poly.pdbx_strand_id
1 'polypeptide(L)'
;MTSYIPHLTLPSFIFEKSAVSVLLPVALGTAVGYSTRPKETQKTYLALRQPPLRPPPWVFGPVWTLLYGAMGYAAFRAWSTAMDSFDAKKVLLAKQGATLYTIQLGLNLIWMPLFFSLKRPIAATVDIVALTGVTGYLAYIWGQVDEVAAWTLVPYLGWLSFATYLSAGCGYLNNWDFESKERSTAGKPKDTNKFVDEKRE
;
A
#
# COMPACT_ATOMS: atom_id res chain seq x y z
N MET A 1 24.14 2.68 -8.74
CA MET A 1 24.83 1.98 -7.64
C MET A 1 24.16 2.38 -6.35
N THR A 2 23.15 1.62 -5.90
CA THR A 2 22.49 1.86 -4.61
C THR A 2 23.32 1.19 -3.52
N SER A 3 23.91 1.99 -2.64
CA SER A 3 24.73 1.49 -1.54
C SER A 3 23.83 0.78 -0.51
N TYR A 4 24.29 -0.35 0.02
CA TYR A 4 23.67 -0.99 1.19
C TYR A 4 23.81 -0.03 2.40
N ILE A 5 22.69 0.33 3.03
CA ILE A 5 22.68 1.23 4.19
C ILE A 5 22.20 0.43 5.41
N PRO A 6 23.12 -0.03 6.28
CA PRO A 6 22.77 -0.87 7.43
C PRO A 6 21.74 -0.23 8.37
N HIS A 7 21.81 1.09 8.56
CA HIS A 7 20.91 1.82 9.47
C HIS A 7 19.47 1.95 8.96
N LEU A 8 19.25 1.77 7.64
CA LEU A 8 17.94 1.84 6.99
C LEU A 8 17.39 0.46 6.64
N THR A 9 18.20 -0.59 6.80
CA THR A 9 17.83 -1.95 6.46
C THR A 9 17.30 -2.66 7.69
N LEU A 10 16.19 -3.37 7.54
CA LEU A 10 15.69 -4.25 8.59
C LEU A 10 16.78 -5.24 9.04
N PRO A 11 16.82 -5.60 10.34
CA PRO A 11 17.75 -6.60 10.85
C PRO A 11 17.78 -7.89 10.05
N SER A 12 18.97 -8.48 9.83
CA SER A 12 19.15 -9.69 9.01
C SER A 12 18.29 -10.88 9.49
N PHE A 13 18.04 -10.99 10.80
CA PHE A 13 17.20 -12.06 11.37
C PHE A 13 15.77 -12.08 10.80
N ILE A 14 15.26 -10.94 10.31
CA ILE A 14 13.93 -10.84 9.69
C ILE A 14 13.93 -11.56 8.33
N PHE A 15 15.06 -11.56 7.63
CA PHE A 15 15.22 -12.22 6.34
C PHE A 15 15.70 -13.67 6.47
N GLU A 16 16.33 -14.03 7.58
CA GLU A 16 16.78 -15.40 7.87
C GLU A 16 15.64 -16.34 8.30
N LYS A 17 14.53 -15.79 8.83
CA LYS A 17 13.38 -16.57 9.30
C LYS A 17 12.17 -16.30 8.42
N SER A 18 11.71 -17.31 7.68
CA SER A 18 10.54 -17.22 6.80
C SER A 18 9.30 -16.70 7.54
N ALA A 19 9.05 -17.19 8.76
CA ALA A 19 7.94 -16.75 9.58
C ALA A 19 8.02 -15.26 9.93
N VAL A 20 9.19 -14.73 10.29
CA VAL A 20 9.34 -13.31 10.65
C VAL A 20 9.22 -12.43 9.40
N SER A 21 9.83 -12.86 8.29
CA SER A 21 9.77 -12.13 7.01
C SER A 21 8.35 -11.97 6.49
N VAL A 22 7.51 -12.98 6.69
CA VAL A 22 6.08 -12.99 6.28
C VAL A 22 5.17 -12.32 7.29
N LEU A 23 5.34 -12.60 8.59
CA LEU A 23 4.44 -12.10 9.62
C LEU A 23 4.62 -10.60 9.87
N LEU A 24 5.83 -10.06 9.71
CA LEU A 24 6.11 -8.63 9.92
C LEU A 24 5.30 -7.71 8.98
N PRO A 25 5.34 -7.86 7.64
CA PRO A 25 4.54 -7.04 6.75
C PRO A 25 3.04 -7.27 6.91
N VAL A 26 2.61 -8.52 7.19
CA VAL A 26 1.20 -8.82 7.48
C VAL A 26 0.72 -8.12 8.74
N ALA A 27 1.50 -8.17 9.83
CA ALA A 27 1.17 -7.53 11.10
C ALA A 27 1.16 -6.00 10.98
N LEU A 28 2.14 -5.41 10.31
CA LEU A 28 2.19 -3.96 10.11
C LEU A 28 1.07 -3.47 9.19
N GLY A 29 0.82 -4.17 8.09
CA GLY A 29 -0.26 -3.84 7.16
C GLY A 29 -1.65 -3.99 7.79
N THR A 30 -1.87 -5.03 8.59
CA THR A 30 -3.13 -5.19 9.36
C THR A 30 -3.27 -4.13 10.45
N ALA A 31 -2.20 -3.78 11.16
CA ALA A 31 -2.20 -2.73 12.17
C ALA A 31 -2.53 -1.36 11.58
N VAL A 32 -1.91 -0.98 10.46
CA VAL A 32 -2.23 0.26 9.73
C VAL A 32 -3.67 0.19 9.18
N GLY A 33 -4.05 -0.94 8.58
CA GLY A 33 -5.40 -1.25 8.14
C GLY A 33 -6.46 -0.95 9.19
N TYR A 34 -6.25 -1.47 10.40
CA TYR A 34 -7.15 -1.31 11.53
C TYR A 34 -7.12 0.11 12.12
N SER A 35 -5.94 0.70 12.25
CA SER A 35 -5.74 2.07 12.77
C SER A 35 -6.47 3.13 11.93
N THR A 36 -6.56 2.91 10.62
CA THR A 36 -7.19 3.86 9.69
C THR A 36 -8.73 3.81 9.70
N ARG A 37 -9.34 3.10 10.66
CA ARG A 37 -10.79 2.98 10.93
C ARG A 37 -11.63 2.62 9.70
N PRO A 38 -11.66 1.34 9.28
CA PRO A 38 -12.27 0.88 8.02
C PRO A 38 -13.69 1.42 7.74
N LYS A 39 -14.53 1.59 8.77
CA LYS A 39 -15.89 2.11 8.64
C LYS A 39 -15.97 3.60 8.31
N GLU A 40 -15.09 4.43 8.86
CA GLU A 40 -14.98 5.85 8.51
C GLU A 40 -14.32 6.00 7.13
N THR A 41 -13.24 5.25 6.90
CA THR A 41 -12.57 5.12 5.59
C THR A 41 -13.58 4.83 4.49
N GLN A 42 -14.44 3.83 4.68
CA GLN A 42 -15.40 3.38 3.70
C GLN A 42 -16.50 4.43 3.45
N LYS A 43 -16.92 5.19 4.48
CA LYS A 43 -17.90 6.29 4.31
C LYS A 43 -17.31 7.46 3.52
N THR A 44 -16.11 7.92 3.89
CA THR A 44 -15.38 8.97 3.15
C THR A 44 -15.11 8.53 1.71
N TYR A 45 -14.70 7.27 1.52
CA TYR A 45 -14.44 6.72 0.18
C TYR A 45 -15.74 6.60 -0.65
N LEU A 46 -16.86 6.18 -0.06
CA LEU A 46 -18.15 6.12 -0.76
C LEU A 46 -18.74 7.50 -1.08
N ALA A 47 -18.32 8.56 -0.37
CA ALA A 47 -18.73 9.93 -0.65
C ALA A 47 -17.99 10.56 -1.85
N LEU A 48 -16.83 10.02 -2.24
CA LEU A 48 -16.02 10.51 -3.36
C LEU A 48 -16.49 9.93 -4.69
N ARG A 49 -16.28 10.67 -5.78
CA ARG A 49 -16.49 10.14 -7.14
C ARG A 49 -15.45 9.06 -7.43
N GLN A 50 -15.94 7.85 -7.72
CA GLN A 50 -15.11 6.68 -7.89
C GLN A 50 -14.82 6.41 -9.38
N PRO A 51 -13.60 5.98 -9.73
CA PRO A 51 -13.29 5.55 -11.10
C PRO A 51 -14.05 4.26 -11.47
N PRO A 52 -14.27 4.02 -12.76
CA PRO A 52 -14.84 2.75 -13.23
C PRO A 52 -13.91 1.59 -12.83
N LEU A 53 -14.48 0.38 -12.65
CA LEU A 53 -13.77 -0.86 -12.28
C LEU A 53 -13.26 -0.98 -10.81
N ARG A 54 -13.85 -0.25 -9.85
CA ARG A 54 -13.50 -0.48 -8.42
C ARG A 54 -14.01 -1.85 -7.93
N PRO A 55 -13.16 -2.69 -7.30
CA PRO A 55 -13.62 -3.91 -6.65
C PRO A 55 -14.34 -3.57 -5.33
N PRO A 56 -15.17 -4.50 -4.82
CA PRO A 56 -15.78 -4.36 -3.51
C PRO A 56 -14.71 -4.13 -2.40
N PRO A 57 -14.96 -3.26 -1.41
CA PRO A 57 -13.99 -2.96 -0.34
C PRO A 57 -13.47 -4.18 0.42
N TRP A 58 -14.29 -5.24 0.54
CA TRP A 58 -13.91 -6.46 1.24
C TRP A 58 -12.79 -7.23 0.53
N VAL A 59 -12.58 -7.04 -0.79
CA VAL A 59 -11.53 -7.72 -1.57
C VAL A 59 -10.14 -7.19 -1.21
N PHE A 60 -10.04 -5.91 -0.81
CA PHE A 60 -8.76 -5.30 -0.50
C PHE A 60 -8.04 -6.01 0.66
N GLY A 61 -8.77 -6.39 1.72
CA GLY A 61 -8.18 -7.07 2.88
C GLY A 61 -7.45 -8.36 2.52
N PRO A 62 -8.16 -9.38 1.97
CA PRO A 62 -7.56 -10.66 1.58
C PRO A 62 -6.43 -10.51 0.56
N VAL A 63 -6.58 -9.61 -0.43
CA VAL A 63 -5.53 -9.40 -1.43
C VAL A 63 -4.27 -8.83 -0.79
N TRP A 64 -4.38 -7.80 0.05
CA TRP A 64 -3.23 -7.25 0.78
C TRP A 64 -2.58 -8.29 1.70
N THR A 65 -3.36 -9.12 2.39
CA THR A 65 -2.81 -10.22 3.20
C THR A 65 -1.98 -11.19 2.36
N LEU A 66 -2.50 -11.60 1.20
CA LEU A 66 -1.79 -12.51 0.30
C LEU A 66 -0.51 -11.87 -0.25
N LEU A 67 -0.57 -10.58 -0.60
CA LEU A 67 0.56 -9.82 -1.12
C LEU A 67 1.66 -9.60 -0.09
N TYR A 68 1.30 -9.29 1.18
CA TYR A 68 2.28 -9.22 2.26
C TYR A 68 2.93 -10.58 2.52
N GLY A 69 2.19 -11.67 2.38
CA GLY A 69 2.74 -13.02 2.41
C GLY A 69 3.75 -13.28 1.29
N ALA A 70 3.38 -12.92 0.06
CA ALA A 70 4.24 -13.04 -1.13
C ALA A 70 5.52 -12.21 -1.00
N MET A 71 5.40 -10.97 -0.51
CA MET A 71 6.52 -10.07 -0.24
C MET A 71 7.52 -10.66 0.75
N GLY A 72 7.02 -11.15 1.90
CA GLY A 72 7.87 -11.77 2.92
C GLY A 72 8.52 -13.08 2.45
N TYR A 73 7.78 -13.88 1.68
CA TYR A 73 8.33 -15.10 1.08
C TYR A 73 9.43 -14.80 0.06
N ALA A 74 9.22 -13.82 -0.82
CA ALA A 74 10.23 -13.36 -1.78
C ALA A 74 11.50 -12.87 -1.08
N ALA A 75 11.34 -12.11 0.02
CA ALA A 75 12.45 -11.59 0.81
C ALA A 75 13.28 -12.71 1.46
N PHE A 76 12.62 -13.68 2.10
CA PHE A 76 13.26 -14.86 2.68
C PHE A 76 13.98 -15.70 1.61
N ARG A 77 13.32 -15.92 0.46
CA ARG A 77 13.86 -16.73 -0.64
C ARG A 77 15.09 -16.07 -1.28
N ALA A 78 15.04 -14.77 -1.56
CA ALA A 78 16.16 -14.04 -2.12
C ALA A 78 17.35 -13.99 -1.14
N TRP A 79 17.08 -13.82 0.16
CA TRP A 79 18.12 -13.78 1.18
C TRP A 79 18.80 -15.13 1.38
N SER A 80 18.02 -16.21 1.55
CA SER A 80 18.55 -17.57 1.70
C SER A 80 19.38 -18.00 0.49
N THR A 81 18.83 -17.83 -0.72
CA THR A 81 19.53 -18.19 -1.97
C THR A 81 20.82 -17.41 -2.15
N ALA A 82 20.87 -16.15 -1.72
CA ALA A 82 22.09 -15.36 -1.79
C ALA A 82 23.13 -15.77 -0.75
N MET A 83 22.74 -16.07 0.49
CA MET A 83 23.68 -16.47 1.54
C MET A 83 24.25 -17.88 1.31
N ASP A 84 23.48 -18.76 0.66
CA ASP A 84 23.94 -20.10 0.28
C ASP A 84 24.86 -20.09 -0.97
N SER A 85 24.95 -18.96 -1.68
CA SER A 85 25.74 -18.83 -2.89
C SER A 85 27.16 -18.30 -2.59
N PHE A 86 28.19 -18.92 -3.17
CA PHE A 86 29.58 -18.43 -3.10
C PHE A 86 29.86 -17.16 -3.92
N ASP A 87 28.84 -16.60 -4.57
CA ASP A 87 28.96 -15.43 -5.44
C ASP A 87 28.73 -14.14 -4.62
N ALA A 88 29.82 -13.39 -4.39
CA ALA A 88 29.79 -12.13 -3.68
C ALA A 88 28.83 -11.10 -4.30
N LYS A 89 28.58 -11.17 -5.62
CA LYS A 89 27.63 -10.29 -6.30
C LYS A 89 26.20 -10.57 -5.85
N LYS A 90 25.80 -11.83 -5.72
CA LYS A 90 24.44 -12.21 -5.27
C LYS A 90 24.19 -11.80 -3.82
N VAL A 91 25.19 -11.98 -2.95
CA VAL A 91 25.18 -11.51 -1.56
C VAL A 91 24.97 -10.00 -1.49
N LEU A 92 25.69 -9.22 -2.31
CA LEU A 92 25.54 -7.77 -2.38
C LEU A 92 24.12 -7.37 -2.84
N LEU A 93 23.61 -8.01 -3.88
CA LEU A 93 22.27 -7.73 -4.43
C LEU A 93 21.16 -8.04 -3.42
N ALA A 94 21.27 -9.14 -2.67
CA ALA A 94 20.30 -9.45 -1.61
C ALA A 94 20.31 -8.40 -0.49
N LYS A 95 21.49 -7.93 -0.08
CA LYS A 95 21.64 -6.85 0.90
C LYS A 95 21.05 -5.53 0.40
N GLN A 96 21.31 -5.17 -0.85
CA GLN A 96 20.71 -3.99 -1.50
C GLN A 96 19.18 -4.11 -1.57
N GLY A 97 18.67 -5.28 -1.95
CA GLY A 97 17.25 -5.57 -1.99
C GLY A 97 16.60 -5.50 -0.61
N ALA A 98 17.28 -5.88 0.47
CA ALA A 98 16.78 -5.73 1.83
C ALA A 98 16.58 -4.25 2.22
N THR A 99 17.50 -3.37 1.82
CA THR A 99 17.31 -1.91 2.00
C THR A 99 16.09 -1.41 1.23
N LEU A 100 15.96 -1.81 -0.04
CA LEU A 100 14.82 -1.46 -0.89
C LEU A 100 13.49 -1.98 -0.33
N TYR A 101 13.47 -3.20 0.18
CA TYR A 101 12.31 -3.79 0.85
C TYR A 101 11.87 -2.97 2.06
N THR A 102 12.83 -2.47 2.84
CA THR A 102 12.52 -1.64 4.02
C THR A 102 11.89 -0.30 3.60
N ILE A 103 12.42 0.33 2.54
CA ILE A 103 11.86 1.56 1.97
C ILE A 103 10.45 1.30 1.41
N GLN A 104 10.29 0.22 0.65
CA GLN A 104 9.04 -0.21 0.06
C GLN A 104 7.97 -0.49 1.11
N LEU A 105 8.32 -1.17 2.20
CA LEU A 105 7.42 -1.38 3.34
C LEU A 105 7.06 -0.05 4.02
N GLY A 106 8.02 0.86 4.22
CA GLY A 106 7.77 2.18 4.79
C GLY A 106 6.78 3.02 3.97
N LEU A 107 6.99 3.10 2.65
CA LEU A 107 6.06 3.76 1.73
C LEU A 107 4.67 3.14 1.79
N ASN A 108 4.59 1.80 1.82
CA ASN A 108 3.32 1.09 1.91
C ASN A 108 2.53 1.44 3.18
N LEU A 109 3.21 1.63 4.32
CA LEU A 109 2.58 2.02 5.59
C LEU A 109 2.15 3.49 5.63
N ILE A 110 2.85 4.38 4.90
CA ILE A 110 2.54 5.82 4.83
C ILE A 110 1.34 6.06 3.91
N TRP A 111 1.17 5.27 2.85
CA TRP A 111 0.10 5.43 1.86
C TRP A 111 -1.30 5.55 2.48
N MET A 112 -1.65 4.63 3.39
CA MET A 112 -2.98 4.57 4.01
C MET A 112 -3.31 5.83 4.85
N PRO A 113 -2.46 6.25 5.81
CA PRO A 113 -2.64 7.52 6.52
C PRO A 113 -2.66 8.74 5.59
N LEU A 114 -1.82 8.76 4.54
CA LEU A 114 -1.73 9.89 3.63
C LEU A 114 -3.02 10.09 2.81
N PHE A 115 -3.64 8.99 2.38
CA PHE A 115 -4.87 9.00 1.62
C PHE A 115 -6.09 9.28 2.51
N PHE A 116 -6.21 8.62 3.66
CA PHE A 116 -7.45 8.64 4.47
C PHE A 116 -7.40 9.59 5.68
N SER A 117 -6.27 9.68 6.36
CA SER A 117 -6.14 10.56 7.54
C SER A 117 -5.83 11.99 7.12
N LEU A 118 -4.86 12.17 6.21
CA LEU A 118 -4.41 13.49 5.77
C LEU A 118 -5.19 14.01 4.57
N LYS A 119 -5.98 13.17 3.89
CA LYS A 119 -6.83 13.54 2.74
C LYS A 119 -6.06 14.28 1.64
N ARG A 120 -4.79 13.90 1.43
CA ARG A 120 -3.90 14.49 0.40
C ARG A 120 -3.78 13.54 -0.80
N PRO A 121 -4.74 13.53 -1.75
CA PRO A 121 -4.73 12.59 -2.87
C PRO A 121 -3.49 12.69 -3.75
N ILE A 122 -2.97 13.90 -3.95
CA ILE A 122 -1.75 14.12 -4.75
C ILE A 122 -0.58 13.41 -4.08
N ALA A 123 -0.39 13.63 -2.78
CA ALA A 123 0.71 13.02 -2.03
C ALA A 123 0.58 11.49 -2.00
N ALA A 124 -0.62 10.97 -1.77
CA ALA A 124 -0.88 9.53 -1.79
C ALA A 124 -0.69 8.88 -3.17
N THR A 125 -0.97 9.62 -4.24
CA THR A 125 -0.74 9.15 -5.61
C THR A 125 0.76 9.14 -5.94
N VAL A 126 1.49 10.18 -5.55
CA VAL A 126 2.96 10.21 -5.69
C VAL A 126 3.62 9.08 -4.90
N ASP A 127 3.15 8.86 -3.67
CA ASP A 127 3.63 7.79 -2.80
C ASP A 127 3.42 6.40 -3.42
N ILE A 128 2.22 6.10 -3.96
CA ILE A 128 1.98 4.78 -4.56
C ILE A 128 2.71 4.57 -5.89
N VAL A 129 2.95 5.65 -6.66
CA VAL A 129 3.81 5.59 -7.85
C VAL A 129 5.25 5.30 -7.45
N ALA A 130 5.76 5.99 -6.41
CA ALA A 130 7.09 5.73 -5.87
C ALA A 130 7.20 4.29 -5.34
N LEU A 131 6.20 3.81 -4.60
CA LEU A 131 6.11 2.44 -4.11
C LEU A 131 6.15 1.42 -5.25
N THR A 132 5.43 1.67 -6.34
CA THR A 132 5.43 0.83 -7.54
C THR A 132 6.82 0.78 -8.17
N GLY A 133 7.48 1.93 -8.32
CA GLY A 133 8.84 2.03 -8.86
C GLY A 133 9.88 1.32 -8.00
N VAL A 134 9.85 1.52 -6.68
CA VAL A 134 10.76 0.85 -5.73
C VAL A 134 10.54 -0.65 -5.75
N THR A 135 9.29 -1.11 -5.77
CA THR A 135 8.95 -2.54 -5.87
C THR A 135 9.43 -3.13 -7.20
N GLY A 136 9.30 -2.40 -8.31
CA GLY A 136 9.75 -2.86 -9.62
C GLY A 136 11.27 -3.01 -9.66
N TYR A 137 11.98 -2.05 -9.08
CA TYR A 137 13.42 -2.12 -8.95
C TYR A 137 13.86 -3.24 -8.01
N LEU A 138 13.14 -3.48 -6.91
CA LEU A 138 13.36 -4.61 -6.01
C LEU A 138 13.22 -5.95 -6.74
N ALA A 139 12.15 -6.13 -7.52
CA ALA A 139 11.93 -7.34 -8.31
C ALA A 139 13.05 -7.56 -9.33
N TYR A 140 13.56 -6.50 -9.96
CA TYR A 140 14.71 -6.58 -10.87
C TYR A 140 16.00 -7.00 -10.16
N ILE A 141 16.29 -6.43 -8.98
CA ILE A 141 17.49 -6.76 -8.20
C ILE A 141 17.43 -8.20 -7.67
N TRP A 142 16.31 -8.61 -7.09
CA TRP A 142 16.14 -9.99 -6.61
C TRP A 142 16.01 -11.00 -7.74
N GLY A 143 15.53 -10.61 -8.92
CA GLY A 143 15.53 -11.48 -10.11
C GLY A 143 16.92 -11.84 -10.62
N GLN A 144 17.93 -11.00 -10.36
CA GLN A 144 19.33 -11.34 -10.63
C GLN A 144 19.92 -12.34 -9.62
N VAL A 145 19.26 -12.54 -8.48
CA VAL A 145 19.66 -13.50 -7.44
C VAL A 145 18.90 -14.82 -7.63
N ASP A 146 17.57 -14.73 -7.68
CA ASP A 146 16.63 -15.83 -7.80
C ASP A 146 15.39 -15.39 -8.59
N GLU A 147 15.13 -16.05 -9.72
CA GLU A 147 14.00 -15.72 -10.59
C GLU A 147 12.66 -15.97 -9.88
N VAL A 148 12.57 -16.98 -9.01
CA VAL A 148 11.34 -17.32 -8.29
C VAL A 148 10.94 -16.19 -7.32
N ALA A 149 11.91 -15.57 -6.63
CA ALA A 149 11.67 -14.41 -5.80
C ALA A 149 11.09 -13.23 -6.60
N ALA A 150 11.60 -12.98 -7.82
CA ALA A 150 11.07 -11.92 -8.69
C ALA A 150 9.66 -12.22 -9.19
N TRP A 151 9.39 -13.45 -9.65
CA TRP A 151 8.06 -13.87 -10.10
C TRP A 151 7.02 -13.78 -8.99
N THR A 152 7.41 -14.02 -7.73
CA THR A 152 6.53 -13.86 -6.57
C THR A 152 6.10 -12.40 -6.35
N LEU A 153 6.92 -11.42 -6.79
CA LEU A 153 6.60 -10.00 -6.70
C LEU A 153 5.78 -9.48 -7.89
N VAL A 154 5.64 -10.24 -8.98
CA VAL A 154 4.86 -9.82 -10.16
C VAL A 154 3.38 -9.58 -9.84
N PRO A 155 2.67 -10.48 -9.11
CA PRO A 155 1.30 -10.22 -8.68
C PRO A 155 1.18 -8.94 -7.85
N TYR A 156 2.20 -8.65 -7.03
CA TYR A 156 2.25 -7.44 -6.22
C TYR A 156 2.38 -6.18 -7.07
N LEU A 157 3.24 -6.18 -8.10
CA LEU A 157 3.35 -5.08 -9.05
C LEU A 157 2.06 -4.82 -9.84
N GLY A 158 1.37 -5.88 -10.24
CA GLY A 158 0.06 -5.78 -10.89
C GLY A 158 -0.97 -5.09 -9.97
N TRP A 159 -1.00 -5.47 -8.70
CA TRP A 159 -1.87 -4.84 -7.71
C TRP A 159 -1.49 -3.38 -7.43
N LEU A 160 -0.20 -3.05 -7.34
CA LEU A 160 0.25 -1.68 -7.14
C LEU A 160 -0.09 -0.77 -8.32
N SER A 161 -0.01 -1.28 -9.55
CA SER A 161 -0.44 -0.56 -10.75
C SER A 161 -1.95 -0.30 -10.73
N PHE A 162 -2.73 -1.30 -10.29
CA PHE A 162 -4.16 -1.14 -10.10
C PHE A 162 -4.51 -0.12 -9.00
N ALA A 163 -3.80 -0.16 -7.87
CA ALA A 163 -3.97 0.80 -6.79
C ALA A 163 -3.57 2.22 -7.21
N THR A 164 -2.52 2.36 -8.03
CA THR A 164 -2.13 3.64 -8.66
C THR A 164 -3.24 4.19 -9.55
N TYR A 165 -3.85 3.34 -10.38
CA TYR A 165 -5.01 3.71 -11.20
C TYR A 165 -6.17 4.21 -10.33
N LEU A 166 -6.48 3.52 -9.23
CA LEU A 166 -7.55 3.93 -8.32
C LEU A 166 -7.24 5.27 -7.62
N SER A 167 -6.01 5.45 -7.12
CA SER A 167 -5.58 6.70 -6.46
C SER A 167 -5.61 7.88 -7.43
N ALA A 168 -5.04 7.72 -8.62
CA ALA A 168 -5.02 8.76 -9.64
C ALA A 168 -6.42 9.04 -10.21
N GLY A 169 -7.22 8.01 -10.47
CA GLY A 169 -8.60 8.13 -10.95
C GLY A 169 -9.51 8.83 -9.94
N CYS A 170 -9.39 8.48 -8.65
CA CYS A 170 -10.11 9.16 -7.59
C CYS A 170 -9.63 10.62 -7.44
N GLY A 171 -8.32 10.88 -7.50
CA GLY A 171 -7.77 12.23 -7.51
C GLY A 171 -8.34 13.06 -8.66
N TYR A 172 -8.24 12.56 -9.89
CA TYR A 172 -8.71 13.25 -11.10
C TYR A 172 -10.22 13.54 -11.08
N LEU A 173 -11.05 12.56 -10.73
CA LEU A 173 -12.52 12.72 -10.69
C LEU A 173 -13.01 13.67 -9.59
N ASN A 174 -12.18 13.94 -8.60
CA ASN A 174 -12.48 14.86 -7.50
C ASN A 174 -11.60 16.11 -7.53
N ASN A 175 -11.00 16.47 -8.68
CA ASN A 175 -10.14 17.65 -8.86
C ASN A 175 -8.99 17.74 -7.84
N TRP A 176 -8.50 16.60 -7.36
CA TRP A 176 -7.43 16.47 -6.38
C TRP A 176 -7.71 17.14 -5.02
N ASP A 177 -8.97 17.44 -4.72
CA ASP A 177 -9.40 18.07 -3.48
C ASP A 177 -10.46 17.21 -2.78
N PHE A 178 -10.04 16.54 -1.71
CA PHE A 178 -10.91 15.72 -0.88
C PHE A 178 -11.49 16.51 0.30
N GLU A 179 -10.90 17.65 0.66
CA GLU A 179 -11.26 18.41 1.87
C GLU A 179 -12.53 19.25 1.66
N SER A 180 -12.69 19.87 0.49
CA SER A 180 -13.88 20.67 0.17
C SER A 180 -15.16 19.84 -0.03
N LYS A 181 -15.02 18.61 -0.54
CA LYS A 181 -16.14 17.72 -0.90
C LYS A 181 -16.84 17.10 0.30
N GLU A 182 -16.12 16.78 1.38
CA GLU A 182 -16.73 16.28 2.62
C GLU A 182 -17.44 17.38 3.40
N ARG A 183 -16.92 18.62 3.42
CA ARG A 183 -17.61 19.76 4.04
C ARG A 183 -18.95 20.06 3.35
N SER A 184 -19.03 19.87 2.03
CA SER A 184 -20.26 20.03 1.26
C SER A 184 -21.35 18.99 1.61
N THR A 185 -20.97 17.78 2.02
CA THR A 185 -21.93 16.73 2.42
C THR A 185 -22.28 16.79 3.90
N ALA A 186 -21.36 17.25 4.75
CA ALA A 186 -21.63 17.57 6.15
C ALA A 186 -22.49 18.84 6.32
N GLY A 187 -22.49 19.73 5.32
CA GLY A 187 -23.20 21.01 5.32
C GLY A 187 -24.61 20.98 4.73
N LYS A 188 -25.18 19.82 4.34
CA LYS A 188 -26.62 19.77 4.04
C LYS A 188 -27.39 19.84 5.36
N PRO A 189 -28.13 20.92 5.65
CA PRO A 189 -29.09 20.90 6.74
C PRO A 189 -30.06 19.75 6.44
N LYS A 190 -30.45 18.99 7.46
CA LYS A 190 -31.69 18.22 7.38
C LYS A 190 -32.77 19.23 7.00
N ASP A 191 -33.34 19.10 5.80
CA ASP A 191 -34.58 19.76 5.42
C ASP A 191 -35.68 19.22 6.36
N THR A 192 -35.80 19.81 7.54
CA THR A 192 -37.00 19.75 8.37
C THR A 192 -37.92 20.85 7.89
N ASN A 193 -38.57 20.65 6.74
CA ASN A 193 -39.78 21.39 6.42
C ASN A 193 -40.69 20.60 5.46
N LYS A 194 -41.59 19.84 6.07
CA LYS A 194 -42.91 19.39 5.61
C LYS A 194 -43.53 18.79 6.89
N PHE A 195 -44.55 19.33 7.52
CA PHE A 195 -45.79 19.86 6.98
C PHE A 195 -46.29 21.07 7.78
N VAL A 196 -46.68 22.11 7.07
CA VAL A 196 -47.77 23.01 7.49
C VAL A 196 -49.03 22.16 7.45
N ASP A 197 -49.69 21.98 8.57
CA ASP A 197 -51.15 21.85 8.59
C ASP A 197 -51.71 22.85 9.60
N GLU A 198 -52.22 23.89 8.98
CA GLU A 198 -53.21 24.83 9.44
C GLU A 198 -54.38 24.10 10.13
N LYS A 199 -54.68 24.46 11.38
CA LYS A 199 -56.01 24.87 11.81
C LYS A 199 -55.99 25.41 13.23
N ARG A 200 -56.17 26.73 13.30
CA ARG A 200 -56.88 27.38 14.39
C ARG A 200 -58.35 26.96 14.28
N GLU A 201 -58.91 26.48 15.38
CA GLU A 201 -60.26 26.79 15.89
C GLU A 201 -60.38 26.22 17.31
#